data_AF-A0A5D3CAN4-F1
#
_entry.id   AF-A0A5D3CAN4-F1
#
_cell.length_a   1.000
_cell.length_b   1.000
_cell.length_c   1.000
_cell.angle_alpha   90.00
_cell.angle_beta   90.00
_cell.angle_gamma   90.00
#
_symmetry.space_group_name_H-M   'P 1'
#
loop_
_entity.id
_entity.type
_entity.pdbx_description
1 polymer ?
#
loop_
_entity_poly.entity_id
_entity_poly.type
_entity_poly.pdbx_seq_one_letter_code
_entity_poly.pdbx_strand_id
1 'polypeptide(L)'
;MKLVKVYIGIGAIKVLMERSDIPLTLLHGKQLIKTSEMYKAMKKKQLPHTCSRKGDARLAEEMRKSSSDPSSVTGVALWTKAHKRRDGEPVNSQVAETLESLAL
;
A
#
# COMPACT_ATOMS: atom_id res chain seq x y z
N MET A 1 19.90 -0.79 37.13
CA MET A 1 18.78 -0.20 37.90
C MET A 1 17.48 -0.78 37.34
N LYS A 2 16.64 -1.37 38.19
CA LYS A 2 15.45 -2.13 37.78
C LYS A 2 14.36 -1.18 37.27
N LEU A 3 13.83 -1.47 36.08
CA LEU A 3 12.73 -0.74 35.45
C LEU A 3 11.42 -1.12 36.17
N VAL A 4 10.98 -0.31 37.14
CA VAL A 4 9.71 -0.54 37.82
C VAL A 4 8.60 0.06 36.97
N LYS A 5 7.85 -0.78 36.25
CA LYS A 5 6.60 -0.38 35.57
C LYS A 5 5.54 -0.15 36.64
N VAL A 6 5.40 1.11 37.09
CA VAL A 6 4.27 1.53 37.93
C VAL A 6 3.04 1.63 37.02
N TYR A 7 2.06 0.75 37.23
CA TYR A 7 0.74 0.89 36.62
C TYR A 7 0.04 2.08 37.30
N ILE A 8 0.17 3.25 36.69
CA ILE A 8 -0.49 4.47 37.16
C ILE A 8 -1.92 4.45 36.62
N GLY A 9 -2.91 4.30 37.50
CA GLY A 9 -4.32 4.35 37.14
C GLY A 9 -4.71 5.65 36.43
N ILE A 10 -5.78 5.59 35.62
CA ILE A 10 -6.26 6.71 34.77
C ILE A 10 -6.36 8.04 35.53
N GLY A 11 -6.72 8.02 36.82
CA GLY A 11 -6.80 9.22 37.66
C GLY A 11 -5.45 9.92 37.90
N ALA A 12 -4.35 9.18 38.05
CA ALA A 12 -3.03 9.77 38.29
C ALA A 12 -2.33 10.21 37.00
N ILE A 13 -2.72 9.68 35.83
CA ILE A 13 -2.33 10.23 34.52
C ILE A 13 -2.90 11.64 34.34
N LYS A 14 -4.14 11.89 34.78
CA LYS A 14 -4.76 13.21 34.69
C LYS A 14 -4.01 14.26 35.53
N VAL A 15 -3.62 13.91 36.75
CA VAL A 15 -2.87 14.79 37.67
C VAL A 15 -1.44 15.07 37.20
N LEU A 16 -0.76 14.08 36.60
CA LEU A 16 0.57 14.29 36.01
C LEU A 16 0.51 15.10 34.71
N MET A 17 -0.55 14.95 33.92
CA MET A 17 -0.77 15.72 32.69
C MET A 17 -1.13 17.19 32.99
N GLU A 18 -1.79 17.47 34.11
CA GLU A 18 -2.11 18.83 34.59
C GLU A 18 -0.88 19.58 35.15
N ARG A 19 0.25 18.88 35.36
CA ARG A 19 1.55 19.47 35.75
C ARG A 19 2.55 19.64 34.60
N SER A 20 2.21 19.17 33.41
CA SER A 20 2.97 19.42 32.20
C SER A 20 2.15 20.33 31.31
N ASP A 21 2.64 21.54 31.03
CA ASP A 21 2.04 22.52 30.09
C ASP A 21 2.06 22.03 28.62
N ILE A 22 1.86 20.74 28.39
CA ILE A 22 1.73 20.16 27.05
C ILE A 22 0.23 20.03 26.79
N PRO A 23 -0.35 20.90 25.95
CA PRO A 23 -1.77 20.85 25.70
C PRO A 23 -2.14 19.53 25.04
N LEU A 24 -3.25 18.93 25.46
CA LEU A 24 -3.81 17.67 24.93
C LEU A 24 -3.95 17.70 23.39
N THR A 25 -4.11 18.90 22.80
CA THR A 25 -4.12 19.14 21.35
C THR A 25 -2.80 18.78 20.66
N LEU A 26 -1.66 18.94 21.34
CA LEU A 26 -0.33 18.61 20.83
C LEU A 26 -0.12 17.09 20.74
N LEU A 27 -0.66 16.33 21.70
CA LEU A 27 -0.62 14.87 21.71
C LEU A 27 -1.48 14.28 20.58
N HIS A 28 -2.70 14.81 20.41
CA HIS A 28 -3.56 14.46 19.28
C HIS A 28 -2.92 14.85 17.93
N GLY A 29 -2.27 16.00 17.84
CA GLY A 29 -1.54 16.43 16.64
C GLY A 29 -0.41 15.47 16.27
N LYS A 30 0.41 15.05 17.24
CA LYS A 30 1.49 14.07 17.01
C LYS A 30 0.96 12.70 16.54
N GLN A 31 -0.16 12.25 17.10
CA GLN A 31 -0.78 10.99 16.68
C GLN A 31 -1.33 11.07 15.25
N LEU A 32 -1.95 12.21 14.88
CA LEU A 32 -2.45 12.46 13.53
C LEU A 32 -1.33 12.54 12.47
N ILE A 33 -0.18 13.12 12.82
CA ILE A 33 1.00 13.15 11.93
C ILE A 33 1.50 11.74 11.68
N LYS A 34 1.65 10.93 12.75
CA LYS A 34 2.12 9.55 12.64
C LYS A 34 1.18 8.69 11.78
N THR A 35 -0.13 8.81 11.96
CA THR A 35 -1.10 8.10 11.11
C THR A 35 -1.08 8.60 9.67
N SER A 36 -0.88 9.91 9.44
CA SER A 36 -0.72 10.49 8.10
C SER A 36 0.54 9.98 7.38
N GLU A 37 1.68 9.89 8.06
CA GLU A 37 2.91 9.36 7.50
C GLU A 37 2.79 7.88 7.13
N MET A 38 2.20 7.06 8.01
CA MET A 38 1.89 5.67 7.69
C MET A 38 0.95 5.55 6.48
N TYR A 39 -0.08 6.41 6.41
CA TYR A 39 -1.01 6.43 5.27
C TYR A 39 -0.29 6.81 3.96
N LYS A 40 0.57 7.83 3.98
CA LYS A 40 1.39 8.23 2.83
C LYS A 40 2.33 7.11 2.39
N ALA A 41 2.96 6.41 3.33
CA ALA A 41 3.80 5.26 3.04
C ALA A 41 3.00 4.10 2.41
N MET A 42 1.82 3.79 2.93
CA MET A 42 0.93 2.77 2.35
C MET A 42 0.42 3.16 0.96
N LYS A 43 0.10 4.45 0.72
CA LYS A 43 -0.33 4.93 -0.59
C LYS A 43 0.81 4.93 -1.60
N LYS A 44 2.03 5.26 -1.18
CA LYS A 44 3.23 5.17 -2.03
C LYS A 44 3.55 3.74 -2.46
N LYS A 45 3.19 2.75 -1.63
CA LYS A 45 3.35 1.31 -1.93
C LYS A 45 2.20 0.68 -2.72
N GLN A 46 1.09 1.40 -2.90
CA GLN A 46 -0.01 0.90 -3.71
C GLN A 46 0.37 0.99 -5.18
N LEU A 47 0.36 -0.17 -5.85
CA LEU A 47 0.45 -0.25 -7.29
C LEU A 47 -0.78 0.44 -7.90
N PRO A 48 -0.62 1.57 -8.59
CA PRO A 48 -1.75 2.23 -9.22
C PRO A 48 -2.31 1.32 -10.31
N HIS A 49 -3.64 1.13 -10.32
CA HIS A 49 -4.30 0.46 -11.44
C HIS A 49 -3.99 1.23 -12.73
N THR A 50 -3.29 0.59 -13.67
CA THR A 50 -2.93 1.19 -14.96
C THR A 50 -4.13 1.26 -15.90
N CYS A 51 -5.06 0.31 -15.78
CA CYS A 51 -6.31 0.29 -16.52
C CYS A 51 -7.54 0.17 -15.61
N SER A 52 -8.66 0.73 -16.07
CA SER A 52 -9.95 0.50 -15.40
C SER A 52 -10.34 -0.97 -15.49
N ARG A 53 -11.26 -1.43 -14.62
CA ARG A 53 -11.86 -2.77 -14.70
C ARG A 53 -12.39 -3.12 -16.09
N LYS A 54 -12.96 -2.14 -16.81
CA LYS A 54 -13.41 -2.31 -18.20
C LYS A 54 -12.25 -2.47 -19.19
N GLY A 55 -11.11 -1.83 -18.91
CA GLY A 55 -9.88 -1.97 -19.68
C GLY A 55 -9.29 -3.37 -19.56
N ASP A 56 -9.21 -3.92 -18.34
CA ASP A 56 -8.74 -5.30 -18.11
C ASP A 56 -9.59 -6.33 -18.87
N ALA A 57 -10.91 -6.19 -18.83
CA ALA A 57 -11.81 -7.11 -19.55
C ALA A 57 -11.61 -7.07 -21.07
N ARG A 58 -11.40 -5.87 -21.65
CA ARG A 58 -11.08 -5.72 -23.07
C ARG A 58 -9.73 -6.32 -23.41
N LEU A 59 -8.72 -6.04 -22.58
CA LEU A 59 -7.37 -6.58 -22.77
C LEU A 59 -7.36 -8.11 -22.70
N ALA A 60 -8.10 -8.70 -21.77
CA ALA A 60 -8.26 -10.15 -21.66
C ALA A 60 -8.89 -10.73 -22.93
N GLU A 61 -9.91 -10.06 -23.47
CA GLU A 61 -10.57 -10.49 -24.69
C GLU A 61 -9.66 -10.35 -25.93
N GLU A 62 -8.89 -9.27 -26.04
CA GLU A 62 -7.88 -9.10 -27.09
C GLU A 62 -6.79 -10.19 -27.01
N MET A 63 -6.33 -10.53 -25.80
CA MET A 63 -5.37 -11.61 -25.59
C MET A 63 -5.95 -12.97 -25.99
N ARG A 64 -7.22 -13.23 -25.69
CA ARG A 64 -7.90 -14.48 -26.09
C ARG A 64 -8.05 -14.59 -27.60
N LYS A 65 -8.42 -13.50 -28.26
CA LYS A 65 -8.59 -13.45 -29.73
C LYS A 65 -7.27 -13.58 -30.49
N SER A 66 -6.17 -13.08 -29.91
CA SER A 66 -4.84 -13.17 -30.51
C SER A 66 -4.09 -14.47 -30.15
N SER A 67 -4.61 -15.24 -29.19
CA SER A 67 -4.05 -16.53 -28.79
C SER A 67 -4.67 -17.66 -29.61
N SER A 68 -3.85 -18.64 -29.99
CA SER A 68 -4.35 -19.90 -30.57
C SER A 68 -5.12 -20.75 -29.55
N ASP A 69 -4.87 -20.53 -28.26
CA ASP A 69 -5.60 -21.15 -27.16
C ASP A 69 -6.10 -20.06 -26.20
N PRO A 70 -7.39 -19.68 -26.28
CA PRO A 70 -8.00 -18.69 -25.39
C PRO A 70 -7.95 -19.08 -23.91
N SER A 71 -7.88 -20.38 -23.59
CA SER A 71 -7.86 -20.88 -22.21
C SER A 71 -6.50 -20.70 -21.53
N SER A 72 -5.43 -20.51 -22.32
CA SER A 72 -4.07 -20.26 -21.82
C SER A 72 -3.85 -18.83 -21.28
N VAL A 73 -4.81 -17.91 -21.50
CA VAL A 73 -4.72 -16.53 -20.98
C VAL A 73 -4.94 -16.52 -19.48
N THR A 74 -3.85 -16.61 -18.72
CA THR A 74 -3.85 -16.58 -17.26
C THR A 74 -3.97 -15.16 -16.72
N GLY A 75 -4.49 -15.01 -15.50
CA GLY A 75 -4.54 -13.71 -14.80
C GLY A 75 -3.18 -13.04 -14.65
N VAL A 76 -2.10 -13.82 -14.47
CA VAL A 76 -0.72 -13.30 -14.39
C VAL A 76 -0.26 -12.71 -15.73
N ALA A 77 -0.58 -13.38 -16.84
CA ALA A 77 -0.25 -12.88 -18.18
C ALA A 77 -1.02 -11.59 -18.50
N LEU A 78 -2.30 -11.54 -18.14
CA LEU A 78 -3.13 -10.34 -18.25
C LEU A 78 -2.55 -9.18 -17.43
N TRP A 79 -2.24 -9.44 -16.15
CA TRP A 79 -1.67 -8.46 -15.25
C TRP A 79 -0.32 -7.95 -15.75
N THR A 80 0.53 -8.84 -16.24
CA THR A 80 1.84 -8.50 -16.83
C THR A 80 1.68 -7.59 -18.05
N LYS A 81 0.72 -7.88 -18.93
CA LYS A 81 0.48 -7.05 -20.12
C LYS A 81 -0.14 -5.69 -19.77
N ALA A 82 -1.02 -5.64 -18.78
CA ALA A 82 -1.63 -4.39 -18.30
C ALA A 82 -0.61 -3.45 -17.64
N HIS A 83 0.44 -3.99 -17.04
CA HIS A 83 1.44 -3.22 -16.29
C HIS A 83 2.76 -3.01 -17.04
N LYS A 84 2.82 -3.40 -18.32
CA LYS A 84 3.90 -3.05 -19.25
C LYS A 84 3.48 -1.93 -20.18
N ARG A 85 4.42 -1.05 -20.50
CA ARG A 85 4.28 -0.02 -21.53
C ARG A 85 4.30 -0.68 -22.92
N ARG A 86 3.99 0.11 -23.96
CA ARG A 86 4.12 -0.32 -25.36
C ARG A 86 5.54 -0.83 -25.67
N ASP A 87 6.55 -0.22 -25.04
CA ASP A 87 7.97 -0.57 -25.22
C ASP A 87 8.40 -1.82 -24.44
N GLY A 88 7.48 -2.48 -23.72
CA GLY A 88 7.76 -3.68 -22.91
C GLY A 88 8.26 -3.39 -21.49
N GLU A 89 8.67 -2.16 -21.21
CA GLU A 89 9.13 -1.72 -19.89
C GLU A 89 8.00 -1.69 -18.84
N PRO A 90 8.27 -2.07 -17.59
CA PRO A 90 7.30 -1.96 -16.51
C PRO A 90 6.93 -0.48 -16.27
N VAL A 91 5.66 -0.23 -15.94
CA VAL A 91 5.16 1.13 -15.76
C VAL A 91 5.83 1.86 -14.57
N ASN A 92 6.29 1.12 -13.56
CA ASN A 92 7.04 1.63 -12.42
C ASN A 92 7.97 0.56 -11.81
N SER A 93 8.82 0.96 -10.85
CA SER A 93 9.77 0.05 -10.18
C SER A 93 9.09 -1.04 -9.35
N GLN A 94 7.93 -0.78 -8.77
CA GLN A 94 7.19 -1.77 -7.96
C GLN A 94 6.61 -2.90 -8.83
N VAL A 95 6.17 -2.58 -10.05
CA VAL A 95 5.78 -3.58 -11.04
C VAL A 95 6.98 -4.42 -11.43
N ALA A 96 8.16 -3.80 -11.60
CA ALA A 96 9.39 -4.53 -11.90
C ALA A 96 9.72 -5.54 -10.79
N GLU A 97 9.74 -5.09 -9.52
CA GLU A 97 9.96 -5.95 -8.35
C GLU A 97 8.92 -7.09 -8.27
N THR A 98 7.64 -6.79 -8.54
CA THR A 98 6.59 -7.80 -8.51
C THR A 98 6.75 -8.83 -9.62
N LEU A 99 7.11 -8.40 -10.83
CA LEU A 99 7.38 -9.31 -11.95
C LEU A 99 8.59 -10.20 -11.68
N GLU A 100 9.64 -9.67 -11.06
CA GLU A 100 10.80 -10.44 -10.63
C GLU A 100 10.40 -11.51 -9.58
N SER A 101 9.53 -11.16 -8.63
CA SER A 101 9.04 -12.11 -7.62
C SER A 101 8.13 -13.22 -8.20
N LEU A 102 7.45 -12.95 -9.32
CA LEU A 102 6.58 -13.92 -10.00
C LEU A 102 7.36 -14.84 -10.96
N ALA A 103 8.60 -14.48 -11.30
CA ALA A 103 9.47 -15.24 -12.19
C ALA A 103 10.40 -16.23 -11.45
N LEU A 104 10.42 -16.18 -10.11
CA LEU A 104 11.08 -17.12 -9.19
C LEU A 104 10.17 -18.32 -8.89
#